data_AF-A0A7W9ENQ6-F1
#
_entry.id   AF-A0A7W9ENQ6-F1
#
_cell.length_a   1.000
_cell.length_b   1.000
_cell.length_c   1.000
_cell.angle_alpha   90.00
_cell.angle_beta   90.00
_cell.angle_gamma   90.00
#
_symmetry.space_group_name_H-M   'P 1'
#
loop_
_entity.id
_entity.type
_entity.pdbx_description
1 polymer ?
#
loop_
_entity_poly.entity_id
_entity_poly.type
_entity_poly.pdbx_seq_one_letter_code
_entity_poly.pdbx_strand_id
1 'polypeptide(L)'
;MTIVSDNGTEMTSTAILKWCQETRIEWHYIAPGKPMQNGFVESFNGSFRDECLNETLFSTLNHARAEITAWKEDYNRNRPHSSLGNITPCEFAMKMALEKRAA
;
A
#
# COMPACT_ATOMS: atom_id res chain seq x y z
N MET A 1 12.26 10.36 0.21
CA MET A 1 11.17 9.36 0.15
C MET A 1 11.09 8.78 1.54
N THR A 2 9.88 8.69 2.09
CA THR A 2 9.67 8.27 3.48
C THR A 2 8.61 7.17 3.47
N ILE A 3 8.83 6.10 4.24
CA ILE A 3 7.85 5.05 4.49
C ILE A 3 7.24 5.30 5.87
N VAL A 4 5.92 5.14 5.98
CA VAL A 4 5.19 5.23 7.24
C VAL A 4 4.69 3.84 7.63
N SER A 5 4.89 3.42 8.88
CA SER A 5 4.39 2.14 9.40
C SER A 5 3.82 2.28 10.81
N ASP A 6 3.08 1.26 11.24
CA ASP A 6 2.77 1.08 12.65
C ASP A 6 4.01 0.66 13.47
N ASN A 7 3.82 0.51 14.78
CA ASN A 7 4.86 0.10 15.73
C ASN A 7 4.92 -1.43 15.90
N GLY A 8 4.49 -2.21 14.91
CA GLY A 8 4.60 -3.67 14.94
C GLY A 8 6.04 -4.12 15.18
N THR A 9 6.21 -5.24 15.89
CA THR A 9 7.55 -5.78 16.22
C THR A 9 8.37 -6.13 14.97
N GLU A 10 7.70 -6.53 13.89
CA GLU A 10 8.32 -6.77 12.58
C GLU A 10 8.90 -5.47 11.98
N MET A 11 8.18 -4.36 12.13
CA MET A 11 8.53 -3.05 11.57
C MET A 11 9.58 -2.30 12.40
N THR A 12 9.72 -2.66 13.67
CA THR A 12 10.73 -2.09 14.60
C THR A 12 12.01 -2.94 14.69
N SER A 13 12.16 -3.93 13.81
CA SER A 13 13.29 -4.86 13.83
C SER A 13 14.59 -4.24 13.32
N THR A 14 15.72 -4.81 13.74
CA THR A 14 17.06 -4.41 13.24
C THR A 14 17.21 -4.57 11.73
N ALA A 15 16.46 -5.50 11.13
CA ALA A 15 16.45 -5.69 9.68
C ALA A 15 15.92 -4.45 8.94
N ILE A 16 14.86 -3.81 9.45
CA ILE A 16 14.31 -2.57 8.89
C ILE A 16 15.33 -1.43 9.02
N LEU A 17 15.96 -1.28 10.19
CA LEU A 17 16.99 -0.24 10.39
C LEU A 17 18.16 -0.38 9.40
N LYS A 18 18.64 -1.60 9.19
CA LYS A 18 19.69 -1.90 8.21
C LYS A 18 19.25 -1.55 6.79
N TRP A 19 18.04 -1.95 6.41
CA TRP A 19 17.49 -1.66 5.09
C TRP A 19 17.34 -0.14 4.84
N CYS A 20 16.89 0.62 5.84
CA CYS A 20 16.80 2.08 5.74
C CYS A 20 18.17 2.74 5.52
N GLN A 21 19.21 2.26 6.21
CA GLN A 21 20.58 2.75 6.02
C GLN A 21 21.11 2.46 4.60
N GLU A 22 20.86 1.26 4.09
CA GLU A 22 21.31 0.83 2.76
C GLU A 22 20.59 1.57 1.63
N THR A 23 19.28 1.79 1.78
CA THR A 23 18.44 2.43 0.74
C THR A 23 18.38 3.95 0.84
N ARG A 24 18.78 4.53 1.98
CA ARG A 24 18.61 5.96 2.32
C ARG A 24 17.14 6.41 2.27
N ILE A 25 16.21 5.48 2.49
CA ILE A 25 14.79 5.78 2.63
C ILE A 25 14.51 6.01 4.12
N GLU A 26 13.87 7.13 4.43
CA GLU A 26 13.49 7.44 5.82
C GLU A 26 12.31 6.57 6.26
N TRP A 27 12.31 6.16 7.52
CA TRP A 27 11.23 5.40 8.12
C TRP A 27 10.59 6.17 9.26
N HIS A 28 9.27 6.32 9.21
CA HIS A 28 8.50 7.07 10.19
C HIS A 28 7.41 6.19 10.81
N TYR A 29 7.41 6.08 12.13
CA TYR A 29 6.37 5.35 12.83
C TYR A 29 5.17 6.25 13.12
N ILE A 30 3.97 5.71 13.02
CA ILE A 30 2.76 6.43 13.48
C ILE A 30 2.87 6.74 14.98
N ALA A 31 2.23 7.82 15.40
CA ALA A 31 2.21 8.20 16.80
C ALA A 31 1.40 7.18 17.62
N PRO A 32 1.86 6.81 18.84
CA PRO A 32 1.10 5.96 19.74
C PRO A 32 -0.31 6.49 19.98
N GLY A 33 -1.33 5.62 19.85
CA GLY A 33 -2.73 6.00 20.02
C GLY A 33 -3.32 6.85 18.88
N LYS A 34 -2.69 6.91 17.70
CA LYS A 34 -3.19 7.61 16.51
C LYS A 34 -3.47 6.66 15.33
N PRO A 35 -4.44 5.72 15.45
CA PRO A 35 -4.74 4.74 14.40
C PRO A 35 -5.13 5.37 13.06
N MET A 36 -5.72 6.58 13.08
CA MET A 36 -6.09 7.31 11.86
C MET A 36 -4.90 7.60 10.92
N GLN A 37 -3.66 7.64 11.43
CA GLN A 37 -2.47 7.81 10.59
C GLN A 37 -2.19 6.58 9.71
N ASN A 38 -2.77 5.43 10.05
CA ASN A 38 -2.67 4.17 9.32
C ASN A 38 -3.90 3.89 8.44
N GLY A 39 -4.90 4.78 8.44
CA GLY A 39 -6.22 4.50 7.85
C GLY A 39 -6.18 4.18 6.35
N PHE A 40 -5.23 4.73 5.60
CA PHE A 40 -5.10 4.45 4.17
C PHE A 40 -4.71 3.01 3.90
N VAL A 41 -3.70 2.49 4.59
CA VAL A 41 -3.26 1.10 4.40
C VAL A 41 -4.25 0.11 5.01
N GLU A 42 -4.95 0.49 6.08
CA GLU A 42 -6.04 -0.31 6.63
C GLU A 42 -7.21 -0.45 5.66
N SER A 43 -7.63 0.65 5.01
CA SER A 43 -8.68 0.62 3.98
C SER A 43 -8.28 -0.24 2.77
N PHE A 44 -7.02 -0.14 2.33
CA PHE A 44 -6.47 -0.99 1.27
C PHE A 44 -6.48 -2.47 1.68
N ASN A 45 -5.94 -2.79 2.86
CA ASN A 45 -5.85 -4.16 3.36
C ASN A 45 -7.23 -4.79 3.60
N GLY A 46 -8.22 -3.99 4.04
CA GLY A 46 -9.60 -4.42 4.14
C GLY A 46 -10.18 -4.82 2.79
N SER A 47 -10.06 -3.94 1.78
CA SER A 47 -10.52 -4.23 0.41
C SER A 47 -9.82 -5.47 -0.17
N PHE A 48 -8.50 -5.58 0.00
CA PHE A 48 -7.74 -6.74 -0.47
C PHE A 48 -8.18 -8.04 0.18
N ARG A 49 -8.42 -8.02 1.49
CA ARG A 49 -8.88 -9.18 2.23
C ARG A 49 -10.27 -9.60 1.76
N ASP A 50 -11.21 -8.66 1.74
CA ASP A 50 -12.61 -8.97 1.50
C ASP A 50 -12.88 -9.33 0.04
N GLU A 51 -12.15 -8.74 -0.90
CA GLU A 51 -12.43 -8.92 -2.33
C GLU A 51 -11.53 -9.93 -3.03
N CYS A 52 -10.35 -10.25 -2.46
CA CYS A 52 -9.40 -11.19 -3.07
C CYS A 52 -9.17 -12.41 -2.18
N LEU A 53 -8.68 -12.20 -0.95
CA LEU A 53 -8.23 -13.30 -0.10
C LEU A 53 -9.37 -14.16 0.43
N ASN A 54 -10.51 -13.56 0.77
CA ASN A 54 -11.67 -14.27 1.29
C ASN A 54 -12.50 -14.95 0.19
N GLU A 55 -12.51 -14.38 -1.02
CA GLU A 55 -13.30 -14.88 -2.16
C GLU A 55 -12.61 -16.02 -2.92
N THR A 56 -11.32 -16.26 -2.67
CA THR A 56 -10.52 -17.21 -3.45
C THR A 56 -9.90 -18.29 -2.59
N LEU A 57 -10.21 -19.55 -2.89
CA LEU A 57 -9.45 -20.68 -2.37
C LEU A 57 -8.19 -20.89 -3.24
N PHE A 58 -7.02 -20.60 -2.68
CA PHE A 58 -5.76 -20.75 -3.39
C PHE A 58 -5.30 -22.21 -3.41
N SER A 59 -5.16 -22.77 -4.61
CA SER A 59 -4.72 -24.15 -4.80
C SER A 59 -3.21 -24.33 -4.74
N THR A 60 -2.44 -23.30 -5.13
CA THR A 60 -0.98 -23.29 -5.14
C THR A 60 -0.44 -21.88 -4.92
N LEU A 61 0.85 -21.74 -4.60
CA LEU A 61 1.51 -20.43 -4.54
C LEU A 61 1.51 -19.71 -5.88
N ASN A 62 1.59 -20.43 -7.00
CA ASN A 62 1.52 -19.82 -8.33
C ASN A 62 0.14 -19.26 -8.63
N HIS A 63 -0.91 -20.00 -8.24
CA HIS A 63 -2.29 -19.52 -8.34
C HIS A 63 -2.50 -18.28 -7.47
N ALA A 64 -2.07 -18.30 -6.20
CA ALA A 64 -2.14 -17.13 -5.32
C ALA A 64 -1.42 -15.90 -5.92
N ARG A 65 -0.22 -16.07 -6.47
CA ARG A 65 0.51 -14.98 -7.14
C ARG A 65 -0.25 -14.41 -8.33
N ALA A 66 -0.88 -15.26 -9.13
CA ALA A 66 -1.65 -14.83 -10.30
C ALA A 66 -2.88 -14.00 -9.88
N GLU A 67 -3.67 -14.52 -8.93
CA GLU A 67 -4.89 -13.85 -8.44
C GLU A 67 -4.57 -12.52 -7.75
N ILE A 68 -3.57 -12.50 -6.86
CA ILE A 68 -3.14 -11.27 -6.17
C ILE A 68 -2.62 -10.24 -7.18
N THR A 69 -1.91 -10.68 -8.21
CA THR A 69 -1.42 -9.77 -9.27
C THR A 69 -2.59 -9.20 -10.07
N ALA A 70 -3.56 -10.04 -10.45
CA ALA A 70 -4.74 -9.60 -11.19
C ALA A 70 -5.55 -8.58 -10.37
N TRP A 71 -5.83 -8.87 -9.09
CA TRP A 71 -6.53 -7.95 -8.20
C TRP A 71 -5.78 -6.63 -8.03
N LYS A 72 -4.45 -6.68 -7.84
CA LYS A 72 -3.61 -5.49 -7.71
C LYS A 72 -3.63 -4.64 -8.98
N GLU A 73 -3.57 -5.23 -10.17
CA GLU A 73 -3.65 -4.47 -11.42
C GLU A 73 -5.03 -3.84 -11.58
N ASP A 74 -6.11 -4.57 -11.27
CA ASP A 74 -7.47 -4.02 -11.34
C ASP A 74 -7.67 -2.84 -10.37
N TYR A 75 -7.29 -3.02 -9.11
CA TYR A 75 -7.35 -1.98 -8.08
C TYR A 75 -6.61 -0.71 -8.50
N ASN A 76 -5.41 -0.84 -9.07
CA ASN A 76 -4.58 0.33 -9.39
C ASN A 76 -4.92 1.00 -10.72
N ARG A 77 -5.45 0.25 -11.71
CA ARG A 77 -5.58 0.75 -13.10
C ARG A 77 -7.01 0.87 -13.60
N ASN A 78 -7.95 0.14 -13.02
CA ASN A 78 -9.32 0.07 -13.53
C ASN A 78 -10.33 0.62 -12.52
N ARG A 79 -10.08 0.46 -11.21
CA ARG A 79 -11.01 0.84 -10.16
C ARG A 79 -10.93 2.34 -9.82
N PRO A 80 -11.99 3.14 -10.01
CA PRO A 80 -12.03 4.51 -9.53
C PRO A 80 -12.28 4.58 -8.03
N HIS A 81 -11.60 5.49 -7.33
CA HIS A 81 -11.78 5.69 -5.89
C HIS A 81 -12.38 7.07 -5.60
N SER A 82 -13.47 7.11 -4.83
CA SER A 82 -14.13 8.36 -4.45
C SER A 82 -13.21 9.31 -3.66
N SER A 83 -12.34 8.76 -2.82
CA SER A 83 -11.31 9.50 -2.07
C SER A 83 -10.26 10.16 -2.98
N LEU A 84 -10.13 9.70 -4.23
CA LEU A 84 -9.22 10.25 -5.23
C LEU A 84 -9.95 11.15 -6.25
N GLY A 85 -11.23 11.43 -6.06
CA GLY A 85 -12.04 12.19 -7.02
C GLY A 85 -12.57 11.34 -8.17
N ASN A 86 -12.86 10.07 -7.92
CA ASN A 86 -13.36 9.09 -8.90
C ASN A 86 -12.40 8.85 -10.08
N ILE A 87 -11.09 8.88 -9.81
CA ILE A 87 -10.05 8.38 -10.73
C ILE A 87 -9.32 7.20 -10.09
N THR A 88 -8.57 6.47 -10.90
CA THR A 88 -7.80 5.30 -10.46
C THR A 88 -6.54 5.73 -9.70
N PRO A 89 -5.96 4.86 -8.86
CA PRO A 89 -4.71 5.15 -8.17
C PRO A 89 -3.55 5.47 -9.12
N CYS A 90 -3.47 4.79 -10.27
CA CYS A 90 -2.48 5.10 -11.30
C CYS A 90 -2.65 6.50 -11.89
N GLU A 91 -3.87 6.89 -12.26
CA GLU A 91 -4.14 8.24 -12.79
C GLU A 91 -3.81 9.32 -11.75
N PHE A 92 -4.20 9.11 -10.50
CA PHE A 92 -3.88 10.01 -9.40
C PHE A 92 -2.36 10.17 -9.23
N ALA A 93 -1.61 9.05 -9.24
CA ALA A 93 -0.16 9.07 -9.14
C ALA A 93 0.51 9.81 -10.32
N MET A 94 0.00 9.62 -11.54
CA MET A 94 0.48 10.35 -12.73
C MET A 94 0.24 11.85 -12.60
N LYS A 95 -0.98 12.25 -12.20
CA LYS A 95 -1.33 13.66 -11.96
C LYS A 95 -0.40 14.29 -10.91
N MET A 96 -0.17 13.60 -9.80
CA MET A 96 0.72 14.08 -8.73
C MET A 96 2.18 14.19 -9.17
N ALA A 97 2.65 13.26 -10.00
CA ALA A 97 4.00 13.33 -10.54
C ALA A 97 4.20 14.51 -11.50
N LEU A 98 3.17 14.87 -12.29
CA LEU A 98 3.19 16.03 -13.16
C LEU A 98 3.21 17.34 -12.35
N GLU A 99 2.34 17.45 -11.35
CA GLU A 99 2.29 18.64 -10.49
C GLU A 99 3.61 18.87 -9.73
N LYS A 100 4.22 17.81 -9.18
CA LYS A 100 5.53 17.89 -8.52
C LYS A 100 6.68 18.28 -9.45
N ARG A 101 6.59 18.02 -10.75
CA ARG A 101 7.60 18.42 -11.74
C ARG A 101 7.43 19.88 -12.20
N ALA A 102 6.24 20.43 -12.03
CA ALA A 102 5.92 21.80 -12.42
C ALA A 102 6.16 22.82 -11.30
N ALA A 103 6.35 22.36 -10.06
CA ALA A 103 6.71 23.15 -8.87
C ALA A 103 8.24 23.16 -8.66
#